data_AF-A0A177A189-F1
#
_entry.id   AF-A0A177A189-F1
#
_cell.length_a   1.000
_cell.length_b   1.000
_cell.length_c   1.000
_cell.angle_alpha   90.00
_cell.angle_beta   90.00
_cell.angle_gamma   90.00
#
_symmetry.space_group_name_H-M   'P 1'
#
loop_
_entity.id
_entity.type
_entity.pdbx_description
1 polymer ?
#
loop_
_entity_poly.entity_id
_entity_poly.type
_entity_poly.pdbx_seq_one_letter_code
_entity_poly.pdbx_strand_id
1 'polypeptide(L)'
;MWIDILQKVKAAGIPQCKGRNFERLFEIAKEVGLYVLFRPGPYVNAKATASRFPGWVTTGAYGRLRNNDTRHTDAWTPYMNRMSQIIAKHQVTNGGNVFIYQIKNDVNNTGPDWVNVFYRHNVAQNIAAANVYMAFGGTTGIPFPGVGTSYDYSAPISETRFVSDKYSETKLFAQFLRVARDLTKVDRVNNGTTYASNLAIMTTELRNSDTNAAFYTAHALSLSTDRSPFKLDVSTSAGRLNIPQNGGDIAVNRRLLSLIFSVGREKLTYSTAEVLTASITASQSFSSGCRLAKVESSSWTV
;
A
#
# COMPACT_ATOMS: atom_id res chain seq x y z
N MET A 1 0.55 6.70 -23.34
CA MET A 1 -0.40 6.72 -22.21
C MET A 1 0.04 5.86 -21.03
N TRP A 2 0.27 4.54 -21.19
CA TRP A 2 0.64 3.68 -20.05
C TRP A 2 1.94 4.09 -19.36
N ILE A 3 2.95 4.55 -20.09
CA ILE A 3 4.20 5.03 -19.49
C ILE A 3 3.97 6.19 -18.51
N ASP A 4 3.11 7.17 -18.84
CA ASP A 4 2.74 8.29 -17.98
C ASP A 4 2.07 7.80 -16.68
N ILE A 5 1.10 6.90 -16.79
CA ILE A 5 0.41 6.32 -15.63
C ILE A 5 1.39 5.54 -14.74
N LEU A 6 2.26 4.72 -15.34
CA LEU A 6 3.22 3.91 -14.60
C LEU A 6 4.32 4.73 -13.94
N GLN A 7 4.76 5.82 -14.58
CA GLN A 7 5.68 6.78 -13.97
C GLN A 7 5.04 7.47 -12.75
N LYS A 8 3.76 7.86 -12.83
CA LYS A 8 3.00 8.40 -11.69
C LYS A 8 2.85 7.35 -10.57
N VAL A 9 2.47 6.12 -10.90
CA VAL A 9 2.39 5.01 -9.95
C VAL A 9 3.75 4.79 -9.24
N LYS A 10 4.85 4.75 -9.99
CA LYS A 10 6.21 4.62 -9.42
C LYS A 10 6.56 5.79 -8.52
N ALA A 11 6.27 7.02 -8.94
CA ALA A 11 6.57 8.24 -8.20
C ALA A 11 5.78 8.35 -6.89
N ALA A 12 4.53 7.86 -6.87
CA ALA A 12 3.71 7.73 -5.67
C ALA A 12 4.05 6.49 -4.82
N GLY A 13 4.99 5.65 -5.25
CA GLY A 13 5.36 4.44 -4.53
C GLY A 13 4.30 3.34 -4.53
N ILE A 14 3.33 3.40 -5.45
CA ILE A 14 2.24 2.43 -5.57
C ILE A 14 2.75 1.17 -6.31
N PRO A 15 2.47 -0.05 -5.82
CA PRO A 15 3.21 -1.22 -6.30
C PRO A 15 2.66 -1.92 -7.57
N GLN A 16 1.58 -1.47 -8.24
CA GLN A 16 0.89 -2.35 -9.23
C GLN A 16 0.12 -1.63 -10.37
N CYS A 17 -0.13 -2.35 -11.47
CA CYS A 17 -0.90 -1.88 -12.64
C CYS A 17 -1.64 -3.00 -13.44
N LYS A 18 -2.65 -2.63 -14.24
CA LYS A 18 -3.42 -3.53 -15.15
C LYS A 18 -3.63 -2.88 -16.54
N GLY A 19 -3.77 -3.66 -17.62
CA GLY A 19 -3.93 -3.17 -19.01
C GLY A 19 -4.53 -4.23 -19.96
N ARG A 20 -4.65 -3.96 -21.28
CA ARG A 20 -5.29 -4.89 -22.26
C ARG A 20 -4.32 -5.64 -23.17
N ASN A 21 -3.20 -5.03 -23.56
CA ASN A 21 -2.04 -5.74 -24.10
C ASN A 21 -1.08 -5.98 -22.93
N PHE A 22 -1.14 -7.18 -22.38
CA PHE A 22 -0.41 -7.50 -21.16
C PHE A 22 1.10 -7.56 -21.38
N GLU A 23 1.57 -8.08 -22.53
CA GLU A 23 2.99 -8.13 -22.87
C GLU A 23 3.59 -6.72 -22.91
N ARG A 24 2.97 -5.81 -23.68
CA ARG A 24 3.43 -4.43 -23.76
C ARG A 24 3.35 -3.71 -22.40
N LEU A 25 2.36 -4.01 -21.58
CA LEU A 25 2.28 -3.44 -20.23
C LEU A 25 3.38 -3.97 -19.32
N PHE A 26 3.70 -5.27 -19.38
CA PHE A 26 4.78 -5.86 -18.61
C PHE A 26 6.13 -5.28 -19.01
N GLU A 27 6.37 -5.09 -20.31
CA GLU A 27 7.54 -4.39 -20.84
C GLU A 27 7.67 -2.97 -20.30
N ILE A 28 6.63 -2.14 -20.43
CA ILE A 28 6.68 -0.75 -19.93
C ILE A 28 6.82 -0.74 -18.40
N ALA A 29 6.15 -1.63 -17.68
CA ALA A 29 6.30 -1.74 -16.23
C ALA A 29 7.74 -2.14 -15.86
N LYS A 30 8.39 -3.02 -16.63
CA LYS A 30 9.78 -3.41 -16.45
C LYS A 30 10.73 -2.25 -16.74
N GLU A 31 10.51 -1.51 -17.83
CA GLU A 31 11.24 -0.29 -18.19
C GLU A 31 11.15 0.77 -17.09
N VAL A 32 9.95 0.95 -16.53
CA VAL A 32 9.72 1.85 -15.40
C VAL A 32 10.28 1.28 -14.09
N GLY A 33 10.57 -0.02 -13.98
CA GLY A 33 11.13 -0.65 -12.78
C GLY A 33 10.07 -0.98 -11.71
N LEU A 34 8.88 -1.41 -12.14
CA LEU A 34 7.80 -1.90 -11.29
C LEU A 34 7.66 -3.42 -11.41
N TYR A 35 7.40 -4.08 -10.28
CA TYR A 35 6.87 -5.44 -10.26
C TYR A 35 5.36 -5.44 -10.55
N VAL A 36 4.85 -6.57 -11.04
CA VAL A 36 3.44 -6.74 -11.39
C VAL A 36 2.84 -7.88 -10.59
N LEU A 37 1.78 -7.57 -9.85
CA LEU A 37 0.80 -8.55 -9.38
C LEU A 37 -0.29 -8.64 -10.44
N PHE A 38 -0.44 -9.83 -11.01
CA PHE A 38 -1.33 -10.06 -12.13
C PHE A 38 -2.57 -10.88 -11.73
N ARG A 39 -3.75 -10.43 -12.16
CA ARG A 39 -5.05 -11.04 -11.83
C ARG A 39 -5.86 -11.31 -13.12
N PRO A 40 -5.60 -12.42 -13.83
CA PRO A 40 -6.23 -12.67 -15.14
C PRO A 40 -7.70 -13.08 -15.07
N GLY A 41 -8.15 -13.71 -13.99
CA GLY A 41 -9.47 -14.33 -13.93
C GLY A 41 -9.39 -15.84 -13.81
N PRO A 42 -10.34 -16.62 -14.36
CA PRO A 42 -11.26 -16.27 -15.46
C PRO A 42 -12.46 -15.38 -15.07
N TYR A 43 -12.73 -15.25 -13.76
CA TYR A 43 -13.67 -14.27 -13.20
C TYR A 43 -12.90 -13.21 -12.42
N VAL A 44 -13.12 -11.92 -12.71
CA VAL A 44 -12.40 -10.82 -12.03
C VAL A 44 -13.31 -9.83 -11.32
N ASN A 45 -14.62 -9.99 -11.42
CA ASN A 45 -15.59 -8.97 -11.00
C ASN A 45 -15.28 -7.62 -11.69
N ALA A 46 -14.60 -6.73 -10.97
CA ALA A 46 -14.08 -5.46 -11.47
C ALA A 46 -15.15 -4.51 -12.03
N LYS A 47 -16.42 -4.66 -11.63
CA LYS A 47 -17.53 -3.80 -12.07
C LYS A 47 -17.65 -3.75 -13.61
N ALA A 48 -17.28 -4.85 -14.26
CA ALA A 48 -17.41 -5.01 -15.70
C ALA A 48 -18.66 -5.82 -16.02
N THR A 49 -19.22 -5.62 -17.22
CA THR A 49 -20.29 -6.46 -17.76
C THR A 49 -19.91 -7.94 -17.59
N ALA A 50 -20.85 -8.71 -17.03
CA ALA A 50 -20.68 -10.14 -16.73
C ALA A 50 -19.38 -10.47 -15.96
N SER A 51 -18.82 -9.53 -15.20
CA SER A 51 -17.54 -9.70 -14.48
C SER A 51 -16.36 -10.09 -15.38
N ARG A 52 -16.38 -9.60 -16.64
CA ARG A 52 -15.48 -9.94 -17.76
C ARG A 52 -15.67 -11.33 -18.38
N PHE A 53 -16.68 -12.10 -17.98
CA PHE A 53 -17.04 -13.26 -18.80
C PHE A 53 -17.50 -12.81 -20.19
N PRO A 54 -17.04 -13.47 -21.26
CA PRO A 54 -17.62 -13.27 -22.57
C PRO A 54 -19.12 -13.60 -22.57
N GLY A 55 -19.93 -12.81 -23.28
CA GLY A 55 -21.39 -12.97 -23.26
C GLY A 55 -21.88 -14.35 -23.73
N TRP A 56 -21.10 -15.05 -24.55
CA TRP A 56 -21.42 -16.42 -24.97
C TRP A 56 -21.41 -17.42 -23.81
N VAL A 57 -20.57 -17.20 -22.77
CA VAL A 57 -20.49 -18.06 -21.58
C VAL A 57 -21.73 -17.89 -20.70
N THR A 58 -22.38 -16.73 -20.73
CA THR A 58 -23.51 -16.39 -19.84
C THR A 58 -24.87 -16.83 -20.37
N THR A 59 -24.92 -17.56 -21.48
CA THR A 59 -26.15 -18.04 -22.13
C THR A 59 -26.87 -19.16 -21.39
N GLY A 60 -26.22 -19.77 -20.38
CA GLY A 60 -26.71 -20.97 -19.68
C GLY A 60 -26.28 -22.29 -20.32
N ALA A 61 -25.79 -22.28 -21.57
CA ALA A 61 -25.31 -23.48 -22.26
C ALA A 61 -24.11 -24.16 -21.56
N TYR A 62 -23.35 -23.39 -20.77
CA TYR A 62 -22.15 -23.84 -20.06
C TYR A 62 -22.40 -24.22 -18.60
N GLY A 63 -23.67 -24.43 -18.24
CA GLY A 63 -24.06 -24.75 -16.87
C GLY A 63 -23.91 -23.57 -15.91
N ARG A 64 -23.96 -23.87 -14.61
CA ARG A 64 -23.74 -22.86 -13.56
C ARG A 64 -22.29 -22.40 -13.60
N LEU A 65 -22.05 -21.10 -13.66
CA LEU A 65 -20.68 -20.56 -13.69
C LEU A 65 -20.03 -20.59 -12.29
N ARG A 66 -18.70 -20.56 -12.25
CA ARG A 66 -17.86 -20.48 -11.04
C ARG A 66 -17.96 -21.70 -10.11
N ASN A 67 -18.37 -22.84 -10.64
CA ASN A 67 -18.41 -24.15 -9.96
C ASN A 67 -17.44 -25.14 -10.65
N ASN A 68 -17.65 -26.44 -10.44
CA ASN A 68 -16.90 -27.55 -11.02
C ASN A 68 -17.59 -28.20 -12.25
N ASP A 69 -18.53 -27.51 -12.93
CA ASP A 69 -19.12 -28.02 -14.17
C ASP A 69 -18.04 -28.07 -15.26
N THR A 70 -17.90 -29.21 -15.92
CA THR A 70 -16.87 -29.43 -16.95
C THR A 70 -17.09 -28.50 -18.13
N ARG A 71 -18.34 -28.22 -18.52
CA ARG A 71 -18.65 -27.28 -19.61
C ARG A 71 -18.17 -25.87 -19.30
N HIS A 72 -18.30 -25.44 -18.05
CA HIS A 72 -17.76 -24.16 -17.61
C HIS A 72 -16.23 -24.16 -17.61
N THR A 73 -15.62 -25.26 -17.14
CA THR A 73 -14.17 -25.46 -17.08
C THR A 73 -13.53 -25.43 -18.48
N ASP A 74 -14.11 -26.16 -19.42
CA ASP A 74 -13.68 -26.22 -20.81
C ASP A 74 -13.79 -24.86 -21.49
N ALA A 75 -14.82 -24.07 -21.16
CA ALA A 75 -15.03 -22.74 -21.72
C ALA A 75 -13.91 -21.75 -21.34
N TRP A 76 -13.36 -21.79 -20.12
CA TRP A 76 -12.32 -20.84 -19.71
C TRP A 76 -10.89 -21.37 -19.90
N THR A 77 -10.70 -22.69 -20.01
CA THR A 77 -9.38 -23.33 -20.09
C THR A 77 -8.50 -22.78 -21.23
N PRO A 78 -8.98 -22.61 -22.48
CA PRO A 78 -8.16 -22.04 -23.56
C PRO A 78 -7.65 -20.63 -23.25
N TYR A 79 -8.50 -19.79 -22.64
CA TYR A 79 -8.12 -18.45 -22.21
C TYR A 79 -7.02 -18.50 -21.14
N MET A 80 -7.21 -19.31 -20.10
CA MET A 80 -6.23 -19.41 -19.01
C MET A 80 -4.90 -20.03 -19.46
N ASN A 81 -4.93 -20.99 -20.40
CA ASN A 81 -3.72 -21.55 -21.01
C ASN A 81 -2.94 -20.49 -21.77
N ARG A 82 -3.62 -19.71 -22.61
CA ARG A 82 -2.97 -18.63 -23.36
C ARG A 82 -2.40 -17.55 -22.45
N MET A 83 -3.17 -17.13 -21.44
CA MET A 83 -2.69 -16.16 -20.45
C MET A 83 -1.47 -16.68 -19.70
N SER A 84 -1.50 -17.94 -19.25
CA SER A 84 -0.38 -18.55 -18.53
C SER A 84 0.89 -18.60 -19.37
N GLN A 85 0.80 -18.93 -20.67
CA GLN A 85 1.94 -18.91 -21.60
C GLN A 85 2.54 -17.50 -21.76
N ILE A 86 1.70 -16.47 -21.85
CA ILE A 86 2.15 -15.08 -21.94
C ILE A 86 2.89 -14.72 -20.64
N ILE A 87 2.27 -14.99 -19.50
CA ILE A 87 2.77 -14.55 -18.19
C ILE A 87 4.06 -15.26 -17.81
N ALA A 88 4.19 -16.55 -18.13
CA ALA A 88 5.38 -17.34 -17.84
C ALA A 88 6.66 -16.63 -18.33
N LYS A 89 6.62 -16.05 -19.54
CA LYS A 89 7.77 -15.31 -20.11
C LYS A 89 8.16 -14.07 -19.31
N HIS A 90 7.21 -13.47 -18.59
CA HIS A 90 7.41 -12.25 -17.82
C HIS A 90 7.53 -12.50 -16.32
N GLN A 91 7.58 -13.75 -15.85
CA GLN A 91 7.85 -14.07 -14.44
C GLN A 91 9.26 -13.63 -14.04
N VAL A 92 9.41 -13.22 -12.78
CA VAL A 92 10.73 -12.82 -12.22
C VAL A 92 11.79 -13.92 -12.37
N THR A 93 11.38 -15.19 -12.34
CA THR A 93 12.25 -16.37 -12.54
C THR A 93 12.82 -16.48 -13.96
N ASN A 94 12.18 -15.84 -14.93
CA ASN A 94 12.62 -15.78 -16.33
C ASN A 94 13.19 -14.39 -16.68
N GLY A 95 13.63 -13.63 -15.68
CA GLY A 95 14.16 -12.28 -15.85
C GLY A 95 13.09 -11.21 -16.14
N GLY A 96 11.81 -11.53 -15.94
CA GLY A 96 10.69 -10.59 -16.05
C GLY A 96 10.40 -9.83 -14.75
N ASN A 97 9.20 -9.27 -14.63
CA ASN A 97 8.75 -8.46 -13.49
C ASN A 97 7.41 -8.88 -12.90
N VAL A 98 6.80 -9.97 -13.35
CA VAL A 98 5.58 -10.54 -12.75
C VAL A 98 5.98 -11.37 -11.52
N PHE A 99 5.58 -10.91 -10.34
CA PHE A 99 5.96 -11.49 -9.06
C PHE A 99 4.81 -12.28 -8.40
N ILE A 100 3.57 -11.82 -8.52
CA ILE A 100 2.40 -12.48 -7.89
C ILE A 100 1.33 -12.75 -8.95
N TYR A 101 0.76 -13.96 -8.91
CA TYR A 101 -0.34 -14.38 -9.78
C TYR A 101 -1.56 -14.75 -8.94
N GLN A 102 -2.70 -14.07 -9.14
CA GLN A 102 -3.95 -14.39 -8.43
C GLN A 102 -4.87 -15.28 -9.28
N ILE A 103 -5.23 -16.45 -8.75
CA ILE A 103 -5.93 -17.53 -9.47
C ILE A 103 -7.47 -17.35 -9.50
N LYS A 104 -8.07 -16.51 -8.64
CA LYS A 104 -9.53 -16.26 -8.62
C LYS A 104 -9.88 -14.94 -7.92
N ASN A 105 -11.05 -14.37 -8.21
CA ASN A 105 -11.59 -13.18 -7.52
C ASN A 105 -12.87 -13.52 -6.73
N ASP A 106 -12.93 -13.10 -5.46
CA ASP A 106 -14.06 -13.12 -4.52
C ASP A 106 -14.93 -14.39 -4.56
N VAL A 107 -14.48 -15.48 -3.94
CA VAL A 107 -15.28 -16.73 -3.83
C VAL A 107 -16.47 -16.47 -2.89
N ASN A 108 -17.69 -16.32 -3.42
CA ASN A 108 -18.88 -15.95 -2.65
C ASN A 108 -19.35 -17.06 -1.68
N ASN A 109 -20.04 -16.65 -0.59
CA ASN A 109 -20.77 -17.41 0.46
C ASN A 109 -20.07 -17.74 1.80
N THR A 110 -19.29 -16.83 2.37
CA THR A 110 -19.03 -16.86 3.83
C THR A 110 -20.09 -16.05 4.57
N GLY A 111 -20.84 -16.70 5.46
CA GLY A 111 -21.81 -16.04 6.35
C GLY A 111 -21.17 -14.97 7.25
N PRO A 112 -21.99 -14.10 7.86
CA PRO A 112 -21.56 -12.86 8.53
C PRO A 112 -20.52 -13.04 9.66
N ASP A 113 -20.45 -14.20 10.31
CA ASP A 113 -19.53 -14.44 11.43
C ASP A 113 -18.08 -14.75 10.98
N TRP A 114 -17.88 -15.29 9.76
CA TRP A 114 -16.55 -15.67 9.27
C TRP A 114 -15.78 -14.47 8.65
N VAL A 115 -16.47 -13.50 8.06
CA VAL A 115 -15.86 -12.31 7.40
C VAL A 115 -15.38 -11.26 8.42
N ASN A 116 -16.05 -11.18 9.57
CA ASN A 116 -15.72 -10.24 10.64
C ASN A 116 -14.41 -10.61 11.36
N VAL A 117 -14.18 -11.91 11.60
CA VAL A 117 -12.94 -12.45 12.19
C VAL A 117 -11.77 -12.39 11.19
N PHE A 118 -12.00 -12.66 9.90
CA PHE A 118 -10.95 -12.74 8.88
C PHE A 118 -10.25 -11.39 8.60
N TYR A 119 -10.97 -10.27 8.55
CA TYR A 119 -10.37 -8.94 8.30
C TYR A 119 -9.70 -8.31 9.52
N ARG A 120 -10.14 -8.65 10.74
CA ARG A 120 -9.49 -8.20 11.98
C ARG A 120 -8.28 -9.06 12.35
N HIS A 121 -8.24 -10.33 11.93
CA HIS A 121 -7.09 -11.21 11.98
C HIS A 121 -5.94 -10.68 11.11
N ASN A 122 -6.15 -10.37 9.82
CA ASN A 122 -5.06 -9.92 8.92
C ASN A 122 -4.34 -8.64 9.40
N VAL A 123 -5.00 -7.77 10.17
CA VAL A 123 -4.43 -6.50 10.68
C VAL A 123 -3.73 -6.65 12.04
N ALA A 124 -3.91 -7.76 12.77
CA ALA A 124 -3.02 -8.13 13.88
C ALA A 124 -1.72 -8.84 13.41
N GLN A 125 -1.58 -9.14 12.11
CA GLN A 125 -0.69 -10.18 11.53
C GLN A 125 0.49 -9.65 10.70
N ASN A 126 0.98 -8.42 10.96
CA ASN A 126 2.18 -7.89 10.30
C ASN A 126 2.13 -7.95 8.74
N ILE A 127 1.15 -7.25 8.13
CA ILE A 127 0.92 -7.27 6.67
C ILE A 127 2.16 -6.75 5.91
N ALA A 128 2.84 -7.63 5.20
CA ALA A 128 4.05 -7.32 4.41
C ALA A 128 3.79 -6.93 2.95
N ALA A 129 2.53 -7.00 2.48
CA ALA A 129 2.15 -6.67 1.11
C ALA A 129 0.76 -6.02 1.04
N ALA A 130 0.68 -4.87 0.36
CA ALA A 130 -0.56 -4.12 0.18
C ALA A 130 -0.78 -3.76 -1.30
N ASN A 131 -2.04 -3.64 -1.69
CA ASN A 131 -2.47 -3.20 -3.01
C ASN A 131 -3.48 -2.06 -2.90
N VAL A 132 -3.22 -0.94 -3.58
CA VAL A 132 -4.15 0.18 -3.66
C VAL A 132 -5.09 -0.04 -4.86
N TYR A 133 -6.29 -0.56 -4.58
CA TYR A 133 -7.34 -0.73 -5.57
C TYR A 133 -8.40 0.40 -5.41
N MET A 134 -8.55 1.34 -6.34
CA MET A 134 -7.79 1.60 -7.57
C MET A 134 -6.76 2.71 -7.37
N ALA A 135 -5.55 2.54 -7.91
CA ALA A 135 -4.56 3.62 -8.02
C ALA A 135 -4.84 4.56 -9.19
N PHE A 136 -5.39 4.00 -10.28
CA PHE A 136 -5.94 4.68 -11.45
C PHE A 136 -7.06 3.80 -11.99
N GLY A 137 -8.28 4.34 -12.08
CA GLY A 137 -9.45 3.57 -12.52
C GLY A 137 -9.69 3.64 -14.03
N GLY A 138 -9.64 4.85 -14.62
CA GLY A 138 -9.82 5.09 -16.05
C GLY A 138 -11.29 5.15 -16.48
N THR A 139 -11.58 4.77 -17.73
CA THR A 139 -12.93 4.75 -18.31
C THR A 139 -13.34 3.34 -18.68
N THR A 140 -14.57 2.93 -18.38
CA THR A 140 -15.10 1.63 -18.77
C THR A 140 -16.05 1.74 -19.95
N GLY A 141 -15.76 1.03 -21.04
CA GLY A 141 -16.67 0.86 -22.17
C GLY A 141 -17.63 -0.32 -22.02
N ILE A 142 -17.51 -1.09 -20.93
CA ILE A 142 -18.35 -2.26 -20.63
C ILE A 142 -18.68 -2.31 -19.13
N PRO A 143 -19.38 -1.30 -18.59
CA PRO A 143 -19.78 -1.32 -17.18
C PRO A 143 -20.78 -2.45 -16.90
N PHE A 144 -20.79 -2.92 -15.65
CA PHE A 144 -21.95 -3.69 -15.20
C PHE A 144 -23.17 -2.77 -15.01
N PRO A 145 -24.41 -3.28 -15.10
CA PRO A 145 -25.61 -2.48 -14.85
C PRO A 145 -25.58 -1.85 -13.45
N GLY A 146 -25.57 -0.52 -13.38
CA GLY A 146 -25.44 0.24 -12.12
C GLY A 146 -24.12 1.01 -11.96
N VAL A 147 -23.21 0.91 -12.93
CA VAL A 147 -22.04 1.80 -13.04
C VAL A 147 -22.08 2.58 -14.35
N GLY A 148 -21.73 3.86 -14.27
CA GLY A 148 -21.61 4.74 -15.45
C GLY A 148 -20.36 4.46 -16.28
N THR A 149 -20.17 5.23 -17.34
CA THR A 149 -18.99 5.14 -18.22
C THR A 149 -17.70 5.52 -17.50
N SER A 150 -17.76 6.53 -16.64
CA SER A 150 -16.63 6.92 -15.80
C SER A 150 -16.28 5.80 -14.83
N TYR A 151 -14.99 5.50 -14.75
CA TYR A 151 -14.44 4.56 -13.78
C TYR A 151 -13.32 5.20 -12.95
N ASP A 152 -13.39 6.53 -12.74
CA ASP A 152 -12.41 7.34 -12.00
C ASP A 152 -12.09 6.79 -10.60
N TYR A 153 -13.12 6.28 -9.91
CA TYR A 153 -13.03 5.68 -8.58
C TYR A 153 -12.56 6.64 -7.47
N SER A 154 -12.49 7.95 -7.77
CA SER A 154 -11.80 8.94 -6.93
C SER A 154 -10.41 8.45 -6.53
N ALA A 155 -9.75 7.76 -7.45
CA ALA A 155 -8.42 7.20 -7.26
C ALA A 155 -7.38 8.32 -7.06
N PRO A 156 -6.19 8.03 -6.49
CA PRO A 156 -5.10 9.00 -6.42
C PRO A 156 -4.81 9.67 -7.77
N ILE A 157 -4.81 8.89 -8.85
CA ILE A 157 -4.73 9.37 -10.23
C ILE A 157 -6.14 9.34 -10.82
N SER A 158 -6.64 10.51 -11.24
CA SER A 158 -7.98 10.64 -11.84
C SER A 158 -8.07 9.96 -13.20
N GLU A 159 -9.28 9.78 -13.72
CA GLU A 159 -9.59 9.29 -15.05
C GLU A 159 -8.91 10.12 -16.16
N THR A 160 -8.80 11.44 -15.97
CA THR A 160 -8.08 12.35 -16.88
C THR A 160 -6.56 12.32 -16.69
N ARG A 161 -6.07 11.51 -15.75
CA ARG A 161 -4.66 11.34 -15.34
C ARG A 161 -4.11 12.52 -14.53
N PHE A 162 -4.98 13.38 -14.01
CA PHE A 162 -4.64 14.42 -13.05
C PHE A 162 -4.32 13.77 -11.68
N VAL A 163 -3.38 14.37 -10.94
CA VAL A 163 -2.98 13.90 -9.61
C VAL A 163 -3.64 14.78 -8.56
N SER A 164 -4.36 14.17 -7.63
CA SER A 164 -5.07 14.89 -6.56
C SER A 164 -4.26 14.97 -5.27
N ASP A 165 -4.74 15.68 -4.25
CA ASP A 165 -4.09 15.70 -2.93
C ASP A 165 -3.93 14.29 -2.33
N LYS A 166 -4.87 13.38 -2.63
CA LYS A 166 -4.78 11.96 -2.25
C LYS A 166 -3.54 11.27 -2.81
N TYR A 167 -3.11 11.66 -4.02
CA TYR A 167 -1.87 11.18 -4.61
C TYR A 167 -0.65 11.68 -3.85
N SER A 168 -0.63 12.96 -3.49
CA SER A 168 0.45 13.54 -2.69
C SER A 168 0.58 12.82 -1.35
N GLU A 169 -0.53 12.58 -0.65
CA GLU A 169 -0.53 11.86 0.62
C GLU A 169 -0.08 10.41 0.50
N THR A 170 -0.56 9.71 -0.54
CA THR A 170 -0.12 8.34 -0.84
C THR A 170 1.39 8.31 -1.10
N LYS A 171 1.91 9.32 -1.82
CA LYS A 171 3.34 9.45 -2.10
C LYS A 171 4.15 9.67 -0.83
N LEU A 172 3.76 10.59 0.05
CA LEU A 172 4.47 10.86 1.31
C LEU A 172 4.61 9.58 2.13
N PHE A 173 3.49 8.88 2.34
CA PHE A 173 3.47 7.63 3.09
C PHE A 173 4.31 6.53 2.44
N ALA A 174 4.21 6.35 1.12
CA ALA A 174 4.96 5.31 0.43
C ALA A 174 6.48 5.57 0.40
N GLN A 175 6.91 6.83 0.36
CA GLN A 175 8.35 7.17 0.45
C GLN A 175 8.90 6.85 1.84
N PHE A 176 8.14 7.16 2.89
CA PHE A 176 8.49 6.74 4.26
C PHE A 176 8.66 5.22 4.36
N LEU A 177 7.67 4.43 3.89
CA LEU A 177 7.73 2.97 3.95
C LEU A 177 8.94 2.37 3.22
N ARG A 178 9.45 3.03 2.17
CA ARG A 178 10.64 2.57 1.43
C ARG A 178 11.92 2.68 2.25
N VAL A 179 12.01 3.65 3.15
CA VAL A 179 13.21 3.91 3.96
C VAL A 179 13.10 3.35 5.37
N ALA A 180 11.89 3.17 5.89
CA ALA A 180 11.61 2.55 7.18
C ALA A 180 11.74 1.02 7.14
N ARG A 181 12.95 0.52 6.87
CA ARG A 181 13.24 -0.93 6.72
C ARG A 181 12.86 -1.74 7.95
N ASP A 182 13.05 -1.17 9.14
CA ASP A 182 12.70 -1.80 10.40
C ASP A 182 11.21 -2.15 10.50
N LEU A 183 10.32 -1.40 9.81
CA LEU A 183 8.88 -1.62 9.82
C LEU A 183 8.45 -2.94 9.15
N THR A 184 9.34 -3.57 8.37
CA THR A 184 9.05 -4.86 7.72
C THR A 184 8.98 -6.04 8.71
N LYS A 185 9.53 -5.87 9.92
CA LYS A 185 9.51 -6.86 10.99
C LYS A 185 9.28 -6.15 12.33
N VAL A 186 8.03 -5.83 12.62
CA VAL A 186 7.64 -5.23 13.90
C VAL A 186 6.58 -6.05 14.61
N ASP A 187 6.74 -6.13 15.93
CA ASP A 187 5.76 -6.65 16.84
C ASP A 187 4.95 -5.48 17.42
N ARG A 188 3.64 -5.66 17.57
CA ARG A 188 2.82 -4.69 18.30
C ARG A 188 3.00 -4.93 19.79
N VAL A 189 3.81 -4.08 20.43
CA VAL A 189 4.19 -4.21 21.84
C VAL A 189 3.01 -3.88 22.74
N ASN A 190 2.32 -2.78 22.43
CA ASN A 190 1.19 -2.32 23.23
C ASN A 190 0.30 -1.36 22.43
N ASN A 191 -0.95 -1.21 22.86
CA ASN A 191 -1.88 -0.22 22.36
C ASN A 191 -2.75 0.32 23.50
N GLY A 192 -2.89 1.64 23.58
CA GLY A 192 -3.67 2.26 24.65
C GLY A 192 -3.48 3.77 24.71
N THR A 193 -3.94 4.37 25.79
CA THR A 193 -3.86 5.82 26.02
C THR A 193 -2.70 6.20 26.94
N THR A 194 -1.90 5.23 27.38
CA THR A 194 -0.88 5.41 28.43
C THR A 194 0.43 6.03 27.93
N TYR A 195 0.73 5.96 26.62
CA TYR A 195 1.90 6.64 26.08
C TYR A 195 1.66 8.14 25.89
N ALA A 196 0.41 8.59 25.78
CA ALA A 196 0.09 10.00 25.59
C ALA A 196 -0.30 10.67 26.92
N SER A 197 0.11 11.92 27.13
CA SER A 197 -0.32 12.71 28.28
C SER A 197 -1.82 13.08 28.23
N ASN A 198 -2.44 12.98 27.05
CA ASN A 198 -3.85 13.25 26.83
C ASN A 198 -4.59 11.93 26.58
N LEU A 199 -5.49 11.56 27.49
CA LEU A 199 -6.25 10.30 27.41
C LEU A 199 -7.22 10.23 26.23
N ALA A 200 -7.48 11.35 25.55
CA ALA A 200 -8.22 11.37 24.29
C ALA A 200 -7.39 10.87 23.10
N ILE A 201 -6.08 10.64 23.28
CA ILE A 201 -5.17 10.16 22.25
C ILE A 201 -4.89 8.68 22.48
N MET A 202 -5.29 7.86 21.50
CA MET A 202 -4.93 6.45 21.45
C MET A 202 -3.62 6.29 20.69
N THR A 203 -2.72 5.54 21.29
CA THR A 203 -1.37 5.30 20.80
C THR A 203 -1.14 3.80 20.60
N THR A 204 -0.30 3.44 19.64
CA THR A 204 0.15 2.06 19.43
C THR A 204 1.66 2.04 19.23
N GLU A 205 2.34 1.20 19.99
CA GLU A 205 3.78 0.95 19.83
C GLU A 205 3.99 -0.28 18.94
N LEU A 206 4.76 -0.09 17.88
CA LEU A 206 5.31 -1.15 17.05
C LEU A 206 6.82 -1.17 17.26
N ARG A 207 7.40 -2.32 17.57
CA ARG A 207 8.83 -2.45 17.83
C ARG A 207 9.44 -3.57 17.02
N ASN A 208 10.57 -3.31 16.40
CA ASN A 208 11.37 -4.33 15.75
C ASN A 208 12.21 -5.04 16.83
N SER A 209 11.95 -6.33 17.04
CA SER A 209 12.62 -7.11 18.08
C SER A 209 14.13 -7.33 17.82
N ASP A 210 14.59 -7.21 16.58
CA ASP A 210 16.01 -7.37 16.23
C ASP A 210 16.79 -6.07 16.39
N THR A 211 16.24 -4.96 15.92
CA THR A 211 16.95 -3.66 15.86
C THR A 211 16.59 -2.72 17.00
N ASN A 212 15.53 -3.06 17.74
CA ASN A 212 14.89 -2.25 18.78
C ASN A 212 14.33 -0.91 18.26
N ALA A 213 14.18 -0.76 16.94
CA ALA A 213 13.50 0.38 16.34
C ALA A 213 12.02 0.39 16.73
N ALA A 214 11.44 1.57 16.92
CA ALA A 214 10.10 1.74 17.49
C ALA A 214 9.31 2.81 16.72
N PHE A 215 8.07 2.48 16.36
CA PHE A 215 7.14 3.34 15.64
C PHE A 215 5.90 3.51 16.50
N TYR A 216 5.41 4.74 16.63
CA TYR A 216 4.29 5.04 17.51
C TYR A 216 3.18 5.73 16.73
N THR A 217 2.07 5.05 16.54
CA THR A 217 0.92 5.67 15.89
C THR A 217 0.12 6.42 16.95
N ALA A 218 -0.41 7.60 16.62
CA ALA A 218 -1.27 8.37 17.51
C ALA A 218 -2.52 8.82 16.74
N HIS A 219 -3.69 8.69 17.36
CA HIS A 219 -4.92 9.23 16.81
C HIS A 219 -5.85 9.69 17.93
N ALA A 220 -6.59 10.76 17.67
CA ALA A 220 -7.66 11.19 18.57
C ALA A 220 -8.81 10.16 18.53
N LEU A 221 -9.37 9.84 19.70
CA LEU A 221 -10.56 9.01 19.83
C LEU A 221 -11.84 9.76 19.43
N SER A 222 -11.79 11.09 19.41
CA SER A 222 -12.88 11.94 18.97
C SER A 222 -12.94 12.05 17.44
N LEU A 223 -14.14 12.26 16.91
CA LEU A 223 -14.35 12.61 15.50
C LEU A 223 -14.10 14.10 15.22
N SER A 224 -13.95 14.94 16.26
CA SER A 224 -13.63 16.36 16.12
C SER A 224 -12.36 16.58 15.30
N THR A 225 -12.33 17.69 14.58
CA THR A 225 -11.16 18.19 13.83
C THR A 225 -10.32 19.16 14.68
N ASP A 226 -10.72 19.40 15.92
CA ASP A 226 -10.01 20.31 16.82
C ASP A 226 -8.62 19.77 17.21
N ARG A 227 -7.70 20.71 17.39
CA ARG A 227 -6.33 20.42 17.76
C ARG A 227 -6.29 19.78 19.16
N SER A 228 -5.81 18.56 19.24
CA SER A 228 -5.63 17.84 20.51
C SER A 228 -4.15 17.75 20.88
N PRO A 229 -3.62 18.67 21.72
CA PRO A 229 -2.22 18.64 22.13
C PRO A 229 -1.93 17.50 23.10
N PHE A 230 -0.74 16.92 23.00
CA PHE A 230 -0.23 15.89 23.91
C PHE A 230 1.30 15.79 23.86
N LYS A 231 1.86 15.14 24.88
CA LYS A 231 3.23 14.65 24.91
C LYS A 231 3.25 13.13 24.90
N LEU A 232 4.35 12.54 24.44
CA LEU A 232 4.56 11.10 24.43
C LEU A 232 5.61 10.69 25.44
N ASP A 233 5.28 9.73 26.30
CA ASP A 233 6.22 9.07 27.20
C ASP A 233 6.66 7.75 26.58
N VAL A 234 7.90 7.67 26.10
CA VAL A 234 8.39 6.53 25.30
C VAL A 234 9.77 6.05 25.72
N SER A 235 10.04 4.78 25.44
CA SER A 235 11.34 4.15 25.72
C SER A 235 12.25 4.21 24.49
N THR A 236 13.38 4.91 24.63
CA THR A 236 14.39 5.10 23.57
C THR A 236 15.75 4.51 23.96
N SER A 237 16.71 4.52 23.03
CA SER A 237 18.10 4.15 23.31
C SER A 237 18.80 5.10 24.31
N ALA A 238 18.27 6.31 24.51
CA ALA A 238 18.75 7.26 25.52
C ALA A 238 18.01 7.13 26.86
N GLY A 239 17.15 6.12 27.01
CA GLY A 239 16.28 5.94 28.17
C GLY A 239 14.84 6.39 27.90
N ARG A 240 14.06 6.51 28.97
CA ARG A 240 12.66 6.91 28.93
C ARG A 240 12.55 8.42 28.79
N LEU A 241 11.86 8.90 27.75
CA LEU A 241 11.76 10.32 27.40
C LEU A 241 10.30 10.76 27.34
N ASN A 242 10.02 11.96 27.85
CA ASN A 242 8.77 12.66 27.62
C ASN A 242 8.97 13.69 26.48
N ILE A 243 8.34 13.45 25.34
CA ILE A 243 8.58 14.15 24.08
C ILE A 243 7.37 15.03 23.74
N PRO A 244 7.56 16.31 23.36
CA PRO A 244 8.84 16.98 23.10
C PRO A 244 9.59 17.41 24.38
N GLN A 245 10.92 17.28 24.38
CA GLN A 245 11.78 17.64 25.51
C GLN A 245 12.02 19.16 25.63
N ASN A 246 12.08 19.88 24.51
CA ASN A 246 12.43 21.30 24.47
C ASN A 246 11.20 22.24 24.57
N GLY A 247 10.11 21.77 25.18
CA GLY A 247 8.85 22.50 25.28
C GLY A 247 7.89 22.31 24.09
N GLY A 248 6.64 22.75 24.27
CA GLY A 248 5.55 22.55 23.31
C GLY A 248 4.91 21.16 23.39
N ASP A 249 3.87 20.97 22.57
CA ASP A 249 3.09 19.73 22.46
C ASP A 249 3.05 19.23 21.02
N ILE A 250 2.93 17.92 20.87
CA ILE A 250 2.55 17.29 19.61
C ILE A 250 1.06 17.57 19.42
N ALA A 251 0.65 17.92 18.21
CA ALA A 251 -0.75 18.06 17.86
C ALA A 251 -1.07 17.17 16.67
N VAL A 252 -2.13 16.37 16.81
CA VAL A 252 -2.55 15.45 15.76
C VAL A 252 -3.98 15.77 15.33
N ASN A 253 -4.14 16.03 14.03
CA ASN A 253 -5.46 16.09 13.38
C ASN A 253 -5.87 14.75 12.73
N ARG A 254 -5.00 13.69 12.75
CA ARG A 254 -5.24 12.22 12.54
C ARG A 254 -4.04 11.43 11.92
N ARG A 255 -2.79 11.45 12.44
CA ARG A 255 -1.64 10.77 11.77
C ARG A 255 -0.52 10.23 12.68
N LEU A 256 0.22 9.30 12.06
CA LEU A 256 1.30 8.43 12.53
C LEU A 256 2.52 9.22 13.05
N LEU A 257 3.21 8.75 14.09
CA LEU A 257 4.48 9.33 14.56
C LEU A 257 5.61 8.28 14.44
N SER A 258 6.82 8.69 14.05
CA SER A 258 7.96 7.78 13.93
C SER A 258 9.05 8.16 14.92
N LEU A 259 9.19 7.40 16.01
CA LEU A 259 10.06 7.79 17.12
C LEU A 259 11.44 7.13 17.12
N ILE A 260 11.69 5.99 16.49
CA ILE A 260 13.04 5.43 16.41
C ILE A 260 13.17 4.68 15.09
N PHE A 261 14.04 5.16 14.22
CA PHE A 261 14.37 4.47 12.97
C PHE A 261 15.86 4.62 12.66
N SER A 262 16.45 3.57 12.09
CA SER A 262 17.86 3.57 11.69
C SER A 262 18.00 4.01 10.23
N VAL A 263 19.01 4.83 9.92
CA VAL A 263 19.40 5.17 8.55
C VAL A 263 20.86 4.78 8.35
N GLY A 264 21.10 3.60 7.80
CA GLY A 264 22.45 3.07 7.66
C GLY A 264 23.06 2.72 9.01
N ARG A 265 24.19 3.37 9.36
CA ARG A 265 24.87 3.19 10.66
C ARG A 265 24.43 4.21 11.70
N GLU A 266 23.74 5.28 11.28
CA GLU A 266 23.26 6.32 12.17
C GLU A 266 21.86 5.97 12.68
N LYS A 267 21.59 6.28 13.95
CA LYS A 267 20.30 6.07 14.60
C LYS A 267 19.70 7.39 15.01
N LEU A 268 18.46 7.65 14.59
CA LEU A 268 17.72 8.78 15.11
C LEU A 268 17.10 8.40 16.47
N THR A 269 17.49 9.11 17.53
CA THR A 269 16.95 8.89 18.88
C THR A 269 15.44 9.14 18.93
N TYR A 270 14.97 10.25 18.34
CA TYR A 270 13.57 10.45 18.02
C TYR A 270 13.27 11.54 16.97
N SER A 271 12.08 11.43 16.36
CA SER A 271 11.45 12.50 15.57
C SER A 271 9.98 12.63 15.94
N THR A 272 9.49 13.86 16.10
CA THR A 272 8.04 14.14 16.10
C THR A 272 7.53 14.52 14.70
N ALA A 273 8.43 14.85 13.76
CA ALA A 273 8.08 15.05 12.36
C ALA A 273 8.03 13.72 11.62
N GLU A 274 7.09 13.56 10.69
CA GLU A 274 7.09 12.43 9.77
C GLU A 274 8.30 12.51 8.83
N VAL A 275 8.95 11.36 8.65
CA VAL A 275 10.13 11.22 7.79
C VAL A 275 9.66 10.97 6.38
N LEU A 276 10.03 11.84 5.45
CA LEU A 276 9.66 11.64 4.05
C LEU A 276 10.57 10.59 3.38
N THR A 277 11.87 10.77 3.52
CA THR A 277 12.88 9.90 2.93
C THR A 277 14.23 10.07 3.64
N ALA A 278 15.09 9.09 3.46
CA ALA A 278 16.46 9.10 3.94
C ALA A 278 17.36 8.34 2.95
N SER A 279 18.58 8.85 2.73
CA SER A 279 19.57 8.19 1.89
C SER A 279 20.98 8.37 2.43
N ILE A 280 21.83 7.39 2.12
CA ILE A 280 23.27 7.45 2.40
C ILE A 280 23.95 7.77 1.08
N THR A 281 24.54 8.94 0.98
CA THR A 281 25.38 9.32 -0.16
C THR A 281 26.84 9.10 0.18
N ALA A 282 27.66 8.75 -0.81
CA ALA A 282 29.10 8.87 -0.65
C ALA A 282 29.43 10.33 -0.35
N SER A 283 30.25 10.59 0.67
CA SER A 283 30.66 11.94 1.04
C SER A 283 31.22 12.66 -0.19
N GLN A 284 30.72 13.86 -0.50
CA GLN A 284 31.61 14.86 -1.10
C GLN A 284 32.72 15.10 -0.08
N SER A 285 33.96 14.89 -0.49
CA SER A 285 35.14 15.05 0.35
C SER A 285 35.27 16.50 0.82
N PHE A 286 34.67 16.82 1.97
CA PHE A 286 35.20 17.84 2.86
C PHE A 286 36.03 17.10 3.91
N SER A 287 37.20 17.67 4.23
CA SER A 287 38.34 17.08 4.92
C SER A 287 38.13 16.67 6.39
N SER A 288 37.04 15.95 6.69
CA SER A 288 36.76 15.39 8.02
C SER A 288 35.70 14.29 7.96
N GLY A 289 36.05 13.11 7.42
CA GLY A 289 35.58 11.76 7.82
C GLY A 289 34.08 11.44 8.01
N CYS A 290 33.14 12.35 7.77
CA CYS A 290 31.74 12.21 8.16
C CYS A 290 30.87 11.87 6.94
N ARG A 291 30.24 10.69 6.94
CA ARG A 291 29.21 10.34 5.96
C ARG A 291 27.88 10.91 6.46
N LEU A 292 27.35 11.93 5.79
CA LEU A 292 26.07 12.54 6.16
C LEU A 292 24.90 11.67 5.64
N ALA A 293 24.04 11.21 6.56
CA ALA A 293 22.70 10.77 6.21
C ALA A 293 21.82 12.03 6.02
N LYS A 294 21.32 12.27 4.82
CA LYS A 294 20.34 13.34 4.59
C LYS A 294 18.95 12.81 4.89
N VAL A 295 18.33 13.30 5.95
CA VAL A 295 16.91 13.06 6.28
C VAL A 295 16.13 14.30 5.88
N GLU A 296 15.17 14.15 4.97
CA GLU A 296 14.24 15.23 4.63
C GLU A 296 12.94 15.01 5.40
N SER A 297 12.59 15.98 6.26
CA SER A 297 11.35 16.01 7.03
C SER A 297 10.39 17.01 6.43
N SER A 298 9.11 16.68 6.36
CA SER A 298 8.05 17.65 6.02
C SER A 298 7.35 18.11 7.29
N SER A 299 7.43 19.40 7.61
CA SER A 299 6.58 20.04 8.62
C SER A 299 5.43 20.75 7.92
N TRP A 300 4.19 20.35 8.18
CA TRP A 300 3.01 21.09 7.73
C TRP A 300 2.28 21.66 8.95
N THR A 301 2.35 22.98 9.10
CA THR A 301 1.35 23.76 9.84
C THR A 301 0.19 24.00 8.89
N VAL A 302 -0.98 23.44 9.22
CA VAL A 302 -2.27 23.94 8.75
C VAL A 302 -2.92 24.65 9.92
#